data_AF-A0AAV9XBU7-F1
#
_entry.id   AF-A0AAV9XBU7-F1
#
_cell.length_a   1.000
_cell.length_b   1.000
_cell.length_c   1.000
_cell.angle_alpha   90.00
_cell.angle_beta   90.00
_cell.angle_gamma   90.00
#
_symmetry.space_group_name_H-M   'P 1'
#
loop_
_entity.id
_entity.type
_entity.pdbx_description
1 polymer ?
#
loop_
_entity_poly.entity_id
_entity_poly.type
_entity_poly.pdbx_seq_one_letter_code
_entity_poly.pdbx_strand_id
1 'polypeptide(L)'
;MTTMWGGYGQLVHSFGLFGDHVVSLKIIDHEGTIKGIARTNHEDLFFGIIGTSPGNFAVITHFTTKAHRDQDHAGSRRLKALYFYNPTTLERLLDTLVKMSANNEFPRNYDYYIVVLSSSNKLLD
;
A
#
# COMPACT_ATOMS: atom_id res chain seq x y z
N MET A 1 -4.28 7.00 1.29
CA MET A 1 -3.22 6.17 0.71
C MET A 1 -1.94 6.98 0.74
N THR A 2 -0.99 6.62 1.61
CA THR A 2 0.25 7.37 1.82
C THR A 2 1.31 6.84 0.88
N THR A 3 1.53 7.49 -0.26
CA THR A 3 2.46 7.03 -1.32
C THR A 3 3.91 6.83 -0.87
N MET A 4 4.32 7.38 0.28
CA MET A 4 5.75 7.59 0.57
C MET A 4 6.32 6.77 1.73
N TRP A 5 5.49 5.99 2.44
CA TRP A 5 5.91 5.08 3.53
C TRP A 5 5.65 3.63 3.11
N GLY A 6 6.16 3.23 1.94
CA GLY A 6 5.80 1.97 1.28
C GLY A 6 4.42 2.00 0.61
N GLY A 7 3.44 2.74 1.11
CA GLY A 7 2.14 2.88 0.45
C GLY A 7 1.29 1.63 0.55
N TYR A 8 0.77 1.42 1.76
CA TYR A 8 -0.23 0.41 2.03
C TYR A 8 -1.61 0.83 1.48
N GLY A 9 -2.29 -0.12 0.84
CA GLY A 9 -3.63 0.07 0.29
C GLY A 9 -4.25 -1.27 -0.10
N GLN A 10 -5.49 -1.23 -0.61
CA GLN A 10 -6.27 -2.43 -0.95
C GLN A 10 -5.63 -3.36 -2.00
N LEU A 11 -4.61 -2.85 -2.70
CA LEU A 11 -3.92 -3.56 -3.77
C LEU A 11 -2.58 -4.16 -3.32
N VAL A 12 -2.18 -3.92 -2.07
CA VAL A 12 -0.84 -4.27 -1.58
C VAL A 12 -0.58 -5.77 -1.62
N HIS A 13 -1.60 -6.59 -1.33
CA HIS A 13 -1.48 -8.05 -1.35
C HIS A 13 -1.35 -8.63 -2.76
N SER A 14 -1.88 -7.94 -3.77
CA SER A 14 -1.84 -8.41 -5.17
C SER A 14 -0.65 -7.84 -5.94
N PHE A 15 -0.24 -6.61 -5.65
CA PHE A 15 0.75 -5.88 -6.44
C PHE A 15 2.03 -5.52 -5.67
N GLY A 16 2.04 -5.65 -4.35
CA GLY A 16 3.12 -5.19 -3.49
C GLY A 16 2.92 -3.76 -3.02
N LEU A 17 3.94 -3.23 -2.35
CA LEU A 17 3.95 -1.86 -1.84
C LEU A 17 4.05 -0.88 -3.01
N PHE A 18 3.51 0.34 -2.85
CA PHE A 18 3.70 1.41 -3.84
C PHE A 18 5.19 1.65 -4.16
N GLY A 19 6.06 1.53 -3.16
CA GLY A 19 7.52 1.64 -3.32
C GLY A 19 8.10 0.64 -4.33
N ASP A 20 7.51 -0.55 -4.48
CA ASP A 20 7.95 -1.58 -5.41
C ASP A 20 7.72 -1.17 -6.87
N HIS A 21 6.80 -0.23 -7.10
CA HIS A 21 6.46 0.27 -8.43
C HIS A 21 7.15 1.58 -8.80
N VAL A 22 7.95 2.17 -7.91
CA VAL A 22 8.71 3.40 -8.23
C VAL A 22 9.93 3.05 -9.08
N VAL A 23 10.05 3.73 -10.23
CA VAL A 23 11.14 3.58 -11.19
C VAL A 23 12.23 4.62 -10.96
N SER A 24 11.83 5.88 -10.81
CA SER A 24 12.75 7.00 -10.59
C SER A 24 12.10 8.13 -9.81
N LEU A 25 12.94 8.94 -9.16
CA LEU A 25 12.57 10.08 -8.34
C LEU A 25 13.38 11.30 -8.78
N LYS A 26 12.77 12.48 -8.72
CA LYS A 26 13.45 13.76 -8.85
C LYS A 26 13.37 14.48 -7.52
N ILE A 27 14.53 14.69 -6.92
CA ILE A 27 14.66 15.27 -5.58
C ILE A 27 15.39 16.61 -5.63
N ILE A 28 15.16 17.43 -4.61
CA ILE A 28 15.96 18.62 -4.29
C ILE A 28 16.71 18.31 -3.00
N ASP A 29 18.04 18.31 -3.10
CA ASP A 29 18.93 18.05 -1.98
C ASP A 29 19.01 19.23 -1.00
N HIS A 30 19.70 19.06 0.13
CA HIS A 30 19.92 20.12 1.12
C HIS A 30 20.66 21.35 0.54
N GLU A 31 21.42 21.17 -0.54
CA GLU A 31 22.12 22.23 -1.28
C GLU A 31 21.22 22.96 -2.29
N GLY A 32 19.95 22.56 -2.44
CA GLY A 32 19.04 23.09 -3.45
C GLY A 32 19.24 22.53 -4.86
N THR A 33 20.12 21.54 -5.03
CA THR A 33 20.41 20.92 -6.33
C THR A 33 19.36 19.87 -6.68
N ILE A 34 18.87 19.91 -7.93
CA ILE A 34 17.93 18.92 -8.46
C ILE A 34 18.69 17.67 -8.90
N LYS A 35 18.42 16.53 -8.28
CA LYS A 35 19.02 15.23 -8.60
C LYS A 35 17.97 14.23 -9.08
N GLY A 36 18.30 13.51 -10.15
CA GLY A 36 17.55 12.36 -10.64
C GLY A 36 18.07 11.08 -9.98
N ILE A 37 17.23 10.42 -9.20
CA ILE A 37 17.56 9.18 -8.51
C ILE A 37 16.80 8.03 -9.17
N ALA A 38 17.53 6.97 -9.46
CA ALA A 38 16.98 5.70 -9.90
C ALA A 38 17.78 4.58 -9.24
N ARG A 39 17.22 3.37 -9.22
CA ARG A 39 17.91 2.17 -8.70
C ARG A 39 19.29 1.96 -9.31
N THR A 40 19.52 2.40 -10.55
CA THR A 40 20.78 2.20 -11.28
C THR A 40 21.86 3.25 -10.97
N ASN A 41 21.50 4.41 -10.41
CA ASN A 41 22.43 5.54 -10.26
C ASN A 41 22.79 5.83 -8.79
N HIS A 42 21.83 5.68 -7.88
CA HIS A 42 22.00 5.92 -6.44
C HIS A 42 21.11 4.95 -5.66
N GLU A 43 21.49 3.67 -5.64
CA GLU A 43 20.70 2.57 -5.10
C GLU A 43 20.41 2.74 -3.60
N ASP A 44 21.44 3.12 -2.84
CA ASP A 44 21.39 3.37 -1.40
C ASP A 44 20.40 4.49 -1.04
N LEU A 45 20.51 5.62 -1.73
CA LEU A 45 19.63 6.77 -1.54
C LEU A 45 18.22 6.47 -2.05
N PHE A 46 18.08 5.70 -3.13
CA PHE A 46 16.78 5.26 -3.63
C PHE A 46 16.05 4.41 -2.58
N PHE A 47 16.69 3.40 -2.01
CA PHE A 47 16.06 2.56 -0.97
C PHE A 47 15.86 3.32 0.35
N GLY A 48 16.78 4.21 0.70
CA GLY A 48 16.63 5.10 1.86
C GLY A 48 15.37 5.96 1.76
N ILE A 49 15.11 6.53 0.58
CA ILE A 49 13.96 7.39 0.33
C ILE A 49 12.64 6.59 0.20
N ILE A 50 12.67 5.39 -0.38
CA ILE A 50 11.47 4.56 -0.60
C ILE A 50 11.04 3.78 0.66
N GLY A 51 12.00 3.33 1.47
CA GLY A 51 11.74 2.53 2.66
C GLY A 51 11.54 3.35 3.94
N THR A 52 11.95 4.61 3.96
CA THR A 52 11.86 5.48 5.14
C THR A 52 11.15 6.81 4.80
N SER A 53 11.07 7.74 5.74
CA SER A 53 10.53 9.08 5.46
C SER A 53 11.45 9.83 4.49
N PRO A 54 10.98 10.19 3.29
CA PRO A 54 11.80 10.90 2.30
C PRO A 54 12.23 12.29 2.77
N GLY A 55 11.44 12.92 3.64
CA GLY A 55 11.73 14.25 4.19
C GLY A 55 13.00 14.31 5.04
N ASN A 56 13.59 13.17 5.41
CA ASN A 56 14.88 13.13 6.09
C ASN A 56 16.06 13.35 5.16
N PHE A 57 15.90 13.04 3.87
CA PHE A 57 16.99 13.07 2.89
C PHE A 57 16.84 14.23 1.91
N ALA A 58 15.64 14.48 1.39
CA ALA A 58 15.43 15.46 0.35
C ALA A 58 13.94 15.79 0.14
N VAL A 59 13.68 16.88 -0.59
CA VAL A 59 12.32 17.22 -1.06
C VAL A 59 12.07 16.53 -2.41
N ILE A 60 11.09 15.64 -2.48
CA ILE A 60 10.69 15.01 -3.74
C ILE A 60 9.78 15.94 -4.52
N THR A 61 10.15 16.24 -5.76
CA THR A 61 9.34 17.08 -6.67
C THR A 61 8.54 16.24 -7.66
N HIS A 62 9.14 15.17 -8.17
CA HIS A 62 8.52 14.29 -9.16
C HIS A 62 8.90 12.84 -8.88
N PHE A 63 7.99 11.92 -9.20
CA PHE A 63 8.24 10.49 -9.15
C PHE A 63 7.66 9.83 -10.41
N THR A 64 8.31 8.77 -10.86
CA THR A 64 7.88 7.97 -12.00
C THR A 64 7.57 6.57 -11.50
N THR A 65 6.35 6.08 -11.76
CA THR A 65 5.92 4.75 -11.37
C THR A 65 5.60 3.88 -12.58
N LYS A 66 5.68 2.57 -12.38
CA LYS A 66 5.16 1.58 -13.32
C LYS A 66 3.64 1.48 -13.14
N ALA A 67 2.90 1.77 -14.21
CA ALA A 67 1.45 1.56 -14.24
C ALA A 67 1.12 0.12 -14.68
N HIS A 68 0.13 -0.49 -14.02
CA HIS A 68 -0.45 -1.76 -14.44
C HIS A 68 -1.67 -1.51 -15.34
N ARG A 69 -1.85 -2.31 -16.38
CA ARG A 69 -2.99 -2.18 -17.29
C ARG A 69 -4.15 -3.02 -16.77
N ASP A 70 -5.34 -2.45 -16.73
CA ASP A 70 -6.55 -3.14 -16.26
C ASP A 70 -6.85 -4.42 -17.06
N GLN A 71 -6.59 -4.38 -18.37
CA GLN A 71 -6.81 -5.51 -19.29
C GLN A 71 -6.02 -6.78 -18.92
N ASP A 72 -4.88 -6.63 -18.24
CA ASP A 72 -4.03 -7.74 -17.83
C ASP A 72 -4.59 -8.48 -16.59
N HIS A 73 -5.68 -7.98 -15.98
CA HIS A 73 -6.24 -8.46 -14.72
C HIS A 73 -7.74 -8.79 -14.81
N ALA A 74 -8.16 -9.41 -15.91
CA ALA A 74 -9.53 -9.84 -16.14
C ALA A 74 -10.06 -10.76 -15.01
N GLY A 75 -11.22 -10.41 -14.46
CA GLY A 75 -11.86 -11.18 -13.38
C GLY A 75 -11.53 -10.72 -11.95
N SER A 76 -10.74 -9.64 -11.79
CA SER A 76 -10.53 -9.00 -10.50
C SER A 76 -11.86 -8.52 -9.90
N ARG A 77 -12.13 -8.90 -8.65
CA ARG A 77 -13.37 -8.54 -7.93
C ARG A 77 -13.04 -7.89 -6.61
N ARG A 78 -13.78 -6.83 -6.25
CA ARG A 78 -13.72 -6.19 -4.94
C ARG A 78 -15.11 -6.22 -4.32
N LEU A 79 -15.19 -6.70 -3.07
CA LEU A 79 -16.38 -6.59 -2.25
C LEU A 79 -16.07 -5.67 -1.06
N LYS A 80 -16.90 -4.66 -0.84
CA LYS A 80 -16.86 -3.84 0.37
C LYS A 80 -18.23 -3.93 1.02
N ALA A 81 -18.27 -4.37 2.27
CA ALA A 81 -19.48 -4.47 3.04
C ALA A 81 -19.33 -3.68 4.35
N LEU A 82 -20.43 -3.07 4.79
CA LEU A 82 -20.52 -2.32 6.03
C LEU A 82 -21.58 -3.02 6.90
N TYR A 83 -21.21 -3.31 8.15
CA TYR A 83 -22.08 -3.98 9.10
C TYR A 83 -22.06 -3.23 10.42
N PHE A 84 -23.18 -3.27 11.14
CA PHE A 84 -23.17 -2.89 12.55
C PHE A 84 -22.29 -3.87 13.33
N TYR A 85 -21.51 -3.33 14.26
CA TYR A 85 -20.56 -4.12 15.03
C TYR A 85 -21.29 -5.22 15.81
N ASN A 86 -20.88 -6.47 15.61
CA ASN A 86 -21.28 -7.61 16.40
C ASN A 86 -20.03 -8.48 16.66
N PRO A 87 -19.65 -8.73 17.92
CA PRO A 87 -18.43 -9.47 18.25
C PRO A 87 -18.44 -10.89 17.67
N THR A 88 -19.58 -11.58 17.69
CA THR A 88 -19.72 -12.95 17.18
C THR A 88 -19.44 -13.00 15.67
N THR A 89 -19.94 -12.01 14.93
CA THR A 89 -19.71 -11.92 13.47
C THR A 89 -18.25 -11.60 13.18
N LEU A 90 -17.63 -10.70 13.95
CA LEU A 90 -16.22 -10.37 13.82
C LEU A 90 -15.32 -11.58 14.08
N GLU A 91 -15.55 -12.32 15.17
CA GLU A 91 -14.81 -13.54 15.49
C GLU A 91 -14.92 -14.58 14.36
N ARG A 92 -16.13 -14.82 13.84
CA ARG A 92 -16.32 -15.76 12.72
C ARG A 92 -15.56 -15.35 11.46
N LEU A 93 -15.49 -14.05 11.17
CA LEU A 93 -14.77 -13.53 10.01
C LEU A 93 -13.25 -13.65 10.21
N LEU A 94 -12.75 -13.35 11.42
CA LEU A 94 -11.35 -13.52 11.78
C LEU A 94 -10.92 -15.00 11.75
N ASP A 95 -11.75 -15.91 12.24
CA ASP A 95 -11.51 -17.36 12.16
C ASP A 95 -11.39 -17.84 10.71
N THR A 96 -12.23 -17.29 9.83
CA THR A 96 -12.18 -17.59 8.39
C THR A 96 -10.87 -17.08 7.79
N LEU A 97 -10.44 -15.86 8.14
CA LEU A 97 -9.16 -15.30 7.70
C LEU A 97 -7.98 -16.16 8.16
N VAL A 98 -7.97 -16.61 9.42
CA VAL A 98 -6.91 -17.45 9.97
C VAL A 98 -6.85 -18.79 9.23
N LYS A 99 -7.99 -19.42 8.96
CA LYS A 99 -8.06 -20.66 8.16
C LYS A 99 -7.54 -20.48 6.75
N MET A 100 -7.86 -19.36 6.11
CA MET A 100 -7.35 -19.03 4.77
C MET A 100 -5.83 -18.81 4.81
N SER A 101 -5.33 -18.10 5.83
CA SER A 101 -3.90 -17.82 6.00
C SER A 101 -3.08 -19.07 6.31
N ALA A 102 -3.66 -20.07 6.97
CA ALA A 102 -2.97 -21.32 7.28
C ALA A 102 -2.89 -22.29 6.09
N ASN A 103 -3.65 -22.05 5.02
CA ASN A 103 -3.66 -22.90 3.84
C ASN A 103 -2.62 -22.42 2.81
N ASN A 104 -1.51 -23.17 2.68
CA ASN A 104 -0.44 -22.85 1.72
C ASN A 104 -0.83 -23.03 0.25
N GLU A 105 -1.90 -23.76 -0.06
CA GLU A 105 -2.43 -23.91 -1.43
C GLU A 105 -3.37 -22.77 -1.81
N PHE A 106 -3.78 -21.94 -0.85
CA PHE A 106 -4.68 -20.83 -1.12
C PHE A 106 -3.96 -19.71 -1.89
N PRO A 107 -4.56 -19.15 -2.96
CA PRO A 107 -3.96 -18.06 -3.70
C PRO A 107 -3.72 -16.83 -2.82
N ARG A 108 -2.52 -16.25 -2.87
CA ARG A 108 -2.13 -15.11 -2.02
C ARG A 108 -2.76 -13.75 -2.40
N ASN A 109 -3.61 -13.72 -3.42
CA ASN A 109 -4.13 -12.50 -4.04
C ASN A 109 -5.46 -12.02 -3.42
N TYR A 110 -5.78 -12.45 -2.20
CA TYR A 110 -6.98 -12.02 -1.48
C TYR A 110 -6.58 -11.08 -0.34
N ASP A 111 -7.20 -9.91 -0.32
CA ASP A 111 -7.09 -8.96 0.77
C ASP A 111 -8.38 -8.97 1.60
N TYR A 112 -8.22 -8.95 2.92
CA TYR A 112 -9.32 -8.84 3.86
C TYR A 112 -8.99 -7.78 4.91
N TYR A 113 -9.78 -6.72 4.89
CA TYR A 113 -9.54 -5.54 5.70
C TYR A 113 -10.79 -5.18 6.50
N ILE A 114 -10.67 -5.17 7.82
CA ILE A 114 -11.74 -4.78 8.74
C ILE A 114 -11.43 -3.40 9.30
N VAL A 115 -12.38 -2.48 9.16
CA VAL A 115 -12.36 -1.19 9.87
C VAL A 115 -13.48 -1.19 10.89
N VAL A 116 -13.14 -1.15 12.16
CA VAL A 116 -14.10 -0.93 13.24
C VAL A 116 -14.11 0.55 13.57
N LEU A 117 -15.28 1.19 13.40
CA LEU A 117 -15.49 2.58 13.78
C LEU A 117 -16.15 2.61 15.16
N SER A 118 -15.63 3.46 16.05
CA SER A 118 -16.25 3.74 17.35
C SER A 118 -17.64 4.35 17.17
N SER A 119 -18.54 4.08 18.12
CA SER A 119 -19.85 4.74 18.21
C SER A 119 -19.75 6.25 18.47
N SER A 120 -18.61 6.74 18.95
CA SER A 120 -18.34 8.18 19.14
C SER A 120 -17.95 8.91 17.85
N ASN A 121 -17.98 8.24 16.70
CA ASN A 121 -17.52 8.78 15.43
C ASN A 121 -18.69 9.50 14.73
N LYS A 122 -18.57 10.82 14.54
CA LYS A 122 -19.60 11.72 13.98
C LYS A 122 -19.90 11.52 12.49
N LEU A 123 -19.50 10.38 11.91
CA LEU A 123 -19.70 10.07 10.49
C LEU A 123 -21.08 9.48 10.19
N LEU A 124 -21.86 9.16 11.22
CA LEU A 124 -23.17 8.51 11.13
C LEU A 124 -24.31 9.36 11.74
N ASP A 125 -24.01 10.60 12.13
CA ASP A 125 -24.99 11.64 12.49
C ASP A 125 -25.44 12.40 11.23
#